data_AF-A0A5E4DDK1-F1
#
_entry.id   AF-A0A5E4DDK1-F1
#
_cell.length_a   1.000
_cell.length_b   1.000
_cell.length_c   1.000
_cell.angle_alpha   90.00
_cell.angle_beta   90.00
_cell.angle_gamma   90.00
#
_symmetry.space_group_name_H-M   'P 1'
#
loop_
_entity.id
_entity.type
_entity.pdbx_description
1 polymer ?
#
loop_
_entity_poly.entity_id
_entity_poly.type
_entity_poly.pdbx_seq_one_letter_code
_entity_poly.pdbx_strand_id
1 'polypeptide(L)'
;VGNHIDVLTGKWVAQDAGIGAGVDSYFEYLVKGAILLQDKKLMAMFLEYNKAIRNYTRFDDWYLWVQMYKGTVSMPVFQSLEAYWPGLQSLIGDIDNAMRTFLNYYTVWKQFGGLPEFYNIPQGYTVDKREGYPLRPGE
;
A
#
# COMPACT_ATOMS: atom_id res chain seq x y z
N VAL A 1 1.98 -9.93 2.83
CA VAL A 1 1.10 -11.12 2.90
C VAL A 1 0.41 -11.30 1.57
N GLY A 2 -0.19 -12.47 1.28
CA GLY A 2 -1.10 -12.61 0.14
C GLY A 2 -2.39 -11.82 0.38
N ASN A 3 -3.21 -11.64 -0.66
CA ASN A 3 -4.40 -10.82 -0.58
C ASN A 3 -5.60 -11.58 0.04
N HIS A 4 -5.75 -12.88 -0.26
CA HIS A 4 -6.89 -13.68 0.22
C HIS A 4 -6.43 -15.01 0.79
N ILE A 5 -6.96 -15.37 1.96
CA ILE A 5 -6.69 -16.62 2.65
C ILE A 5 -7.98 -17.44 2.82
N ASP A 6 -7.89 -18.73 2.56
CA ASP A 6 -8.95 -19.69 2.89
C ASP A 6 -8.93 -19.95 4.40
N VAL A 7 -10.05 -19.66 5.07
CA VAL A 7 -10.18 -19.77 6.54
C VAL A 7 -10.22 -21.21 7.05
N LEU A 8 -10.58 -22.18 6.21
CA LEU A 8 -10.62 -23.60 6.58
C LEU A 8 -9.26 -24.25 6.40
N THR A 9 -8.55 -23.92 5.31
CA THR A 9 -7.28 -24.57 4.97
C THR A 9 -6.05 -23.77 5.37
N GLY A 10 -6.20 -22.47 5.69
CA GLY A 10 -5.11 -21.55 5.97
C GLY A 10 -4.24 -21.22 4.75
N LYS A 11 -4.67 -21.59 3.54
CA LYS A 11 -3.89 -21.40 2.30
C LYS A 11 -4.23 -20.09 1.63
N TRP A 12 -3.22 -19.43 1.07
CA TRP A 12 -3.41 -18.24 0.24
C TRP A 12 -4.04 -18.63 -1.11
N VAL A 13 -5.20 -18.05 -1.41
CA VAL A 13 -5.94 -18.25 -2.67
C VAL A 13 -5.68 -17.11 -3.67
N ALA A 14 -5.34 -15.92 -3.20
CA ALA A 14 -4.80 -14.83 -4.01
C ALA A 14 -3.40 -14.47 -3.51
N GLN A 15 -2.41 -14.69 -4.37
CA GLN A 15 -0.98 -14.66 -4.04
C GLN A 15 -0.28 -13.36 -4.44
N ASP A 16 -1.02 -12.38 -4.94
CA ASP A 16 -0.53 -11.02 -5.08
C ASP A 16 -0.39 -10.37 -3.70
N ALA A 17 0.71 -9.66 -3.52
CA ALA A 17 1.06 -8.92 -2.32
C ALA A 17 1.28 -7.45 -2.70
N GLY A 18 0.72 -6.55 -1.90
CA GLY A 18 0.85 -5.12 -2.03
C GLY A 18 0.53 -4.44 -0.70
N ILE A 19 0.30 -3.13 -0.73
CA ILE A 19 -0.17 -2.37 0.44
C ILE A 19 -1.61 -1.87 0.27
N GLY A 20 -2.19 -2.01 -0.92
CA GLY A 20 -3.53 -1.52 -1.23
C GLY A 20 -4.65 -2.50 -0.87
N ALA A 21 -5.65 -2.52 -1.74
CA ALA A 21 -6.95 -3.14 -1.47
C ALA A 21 -6.84 -4.60 -1.01
N GLY A 22 -7.52 -4.91 0.10
CA GLY A 22 -7.60 -6.25 0.68
C GLY A 22 -6.59 -6.52 1.80
N VAL A 23 -5.56 -5.68 1.94
CA VAL A 23 -4.55 -5.79 3.01
C VAL A 23 -4.24 -4.48 3.73
N ASP A 24 -4.61 -3.33 3.14
CA ASP A 24 -4.42 -1.98 3.67
C ASP A 24 -4.57 -1.83 5.21
N SER A 25 -5.79 -2.07 5.68
CA SER A 25 -6.22 -1.91 7.07
C SER A 25 -5.56 -2.88 8.03
N TYR A 26 -5.08 -4.04 7.56
CA TYR A 26 -4.29 -4.95 8.37
C TYR A 26 -3.02 -4.26 8.86
N PHE A 27 -2.30 -3.56 7.98
CA PHE A 27 -1.10 -2.82 8.36
C PHE A 27 -1.42 -1.63 9.25
N GLU A 28 -2.52 -0.92 8.97
CA GLU A 28 -2.99 0.16 9.84
C GLU A 28 -3.25 -0.33 11.26
N TYR A 29 -3.90 -1.49 11.41
CA TYR A 29 -4.26 -2.03 12.71
C TYR A 29 -3.03 -2.48 13.50
N LEU A 30 -1.99 -2.99 12.84
CA LEU A 30 -0.74 -3.31 13.52
C LEU A 30 -0.10 -2.05 14.14
N VAL A 31 0.00 -0.95 13.39
CA VAL A 31 0.63 0.29 13.89
C VAL A 31 -0.28 1.02 14.88
N LYS A 32 -1.53 1.29 14.50
CA LYS A 32 -2.49 2.03 15.34
C LYS A 32 -2.80 1.25 16.62
N GLY A 33 -2.97 -0.07 16.51
CA GLY A 33 -3.17 -0.96 17.67
C GLY A 33 -1.95 -0.98 18.58
N ALA A 34 -0.73 -1.05 18.03
CA ALA A 34 0.49 -0.97 18.83
C ALA A 34 0.59 0.34 19.62
N ILE A 35 0.25 1.47 18.99
CA ILE A 35 0.28 2.80 19.64
C ILE A 35 -0.81 2.88 20.71
N LEU A 36 -2.05 2.54 20.36
CA LEU A 36 -3.20 2.65 21.26
C LEU A 36 -3.08 1.76 22.49
N LEU A 37 -2.63 0.51 22.30
CA LEU A 37 -2.55 -0.50 23.35
C LEU A 37 -1.16 -0.59 24.00
N GLN A 38 -0.19 0.20 23.52
CA GLN A 38 1.24 0.09 23.86
C GLN A 38 1.81 -1.33 23.66
N ASP A 39 1.28 -2.05 22.68
CA ASP A 39 1.66 -3.44 22.38
C ASP A 39 2.86 -3.50 21.43
N LYS A 40 4.03 -3.81 21.99
CA LYS A 40 5.29 -3.95 21.24
C LYS A 40 5.26 -5.10 20.23
N LYS A 41 4.44 -6.14 20.46
CA LYS A 41 4.33 -7.29 19.56
C LYS A 41 3.70 -6.89 18.24
N LEU A 42 2.64 -6.09 18.27
CA LEU A 42 2.00 -5.56 17.07
C LEU A 42 2.96 -4.70 16.25
N MET A 43 3.73 -3.83 16.93
CA MET A 43 4.76 -3.03 16.25
C MET A 43 5.87 -3.90 15.64
N ALA A 44 6.33 -4.93 16.36
CA ALA A 44 7.35 -5.84 15.85
C ALA A 44 6.87 -6.57 14.58
N MET A 45 5.62 -7.04 14.56
CA MET A 45 5.01 -7.64 13.37
C MET A 45 4.96 -6.66 12.20
N PHE A 46 4.54 -5.41 12.43
CA PHE A 46 4.53 -4.39 11.39
C PHE A 46 5.93 -4.13 10.83
N LEU A 47 6.94 -3.98 11.69
CA LEU A 47 8.31 -3.69 11.27
C LEU A 47 8.91 -4.83 10.42
N GLU A 48 8.56 -6.08 10.73
CA GLU A 48 8.93 -7.24 9.91
C GLU A 48 8.31 -7.16 8.51
N TYR A 49 7.01 -6.84 8.41
CA TYR A 49 6.35 -6.65 7.13
C TYR A 49 6.88 -5.42 6.38
N ASN A 50 7.13 -4.31 7.06
CA ASN A 50 7.66 -3.09 6.46
C ASN A 50 9.03 -3.35 5.82
N LYS A 51 9.87 -4.18 6.44
CA LYS A 51 11.13 -4.62 5.84
C LYS A 51 10.90 -5.37 4.52
N ALA A 52 9.93 -6.29 4.48
CA ALA A 52 9.60 -7.02 3.25
C ALA A 52 9.02 -6.10 2.16
N ILE A 53 8.10 -5.21 2.53
CA ILE A 53 7.48 -4.22 1.63
C ILE A 53 8.58 -3.34 0.99
N ARG A 54 9.49 -2.78 1.81
CA ARG A 54 10.59 -1.96 1.31
C ARG A 54 11.54 -2.70 0.37
N ASN A 55 11.71 -4.01 0.55
CA ASN A 55 12.65 -4.80 -0.25
C ASN A 55 12.05 -5.32 -1.56
N TYR A 56 10.74 -5.61 -1.57
CA TYR A 56 10.12 -6.33 -2.67
C TYR A 56 9.03 -5.56 -3.40
N THR A 57 8.34 -4.63 -2.75
CA THR A 57 7.23 -3.89 -3.39
C THR A 57 7.60 -2.45 -3.72
N ARG A 58 8.65 -1.88 -3.11
CA ARG A 58 9.06 -0.49 -3.33
C ARG A 58 9.93 -0.32 -4.57
N PHE A 59 9.46 0.48 -5.54
CA PHE A 59 10.18 0.88 -6.75
C PHE A 59 10.00 2.38 -6.97
N ASP A 60 11.07 3.18 -6.96
CA ASP A 60 11.02 4.65 -7.12
C ASP A 60 9.94 5.34 -6.27
N ASP A 61 9.84 4.92 -5.01
CA ASP A 61 8.86 5.42 -4.03
C ASP A 61 7.38 5.10 -4.37
N TRP A 62 7.15 4.15 -5.27
CA TRP A 62 5.88 3.47 -5.50
C TRP A 62 5.85 2.10 -4.84
N TYR A 63 4.68 1.62 -4.48
CA TYR A 63 4.48 0.33 -3.83
C TYR A 63 3.65 -0.60 -4.72
N LEU A 64 4.35 -1.32 -5.59
CA LEU A 64 3.73 -2.13 -6.64
C LEU A 64 3.20 -3.45 -6.10
N TRP A 65 2.24 -4.03 -6.82
CA TRP A 65 1.79 -5.39 -6.57
C TRP A 65 2.84 -6.37 -7.09
N VAL A 66 3.18 -7.35 -6.26
CA VAL A 66 4.16 -8.39 -6.57
C VAL A 66 3.63 -9.76 -6.21
N GLN A 67 4.15 -10.79 -6.88
CA GLN A 67 3.87 -12.17 -6.50
C GLN A 67 4.57 -12.51 -5.16
N MET A 68 3.81 -12.99 -4.18
CA MET A 68 4.26 -13.09 -2.78
C MET A 68 5.47 -14.00 -2.52
N TYR A 69 5.72 -15.00 -3.37
CA TYR A 69 6.81 -15.98 -3.22
C TYR A 69 8.06 -15.60 -4.01
N LYS A 70 7.91 -14.85 -5.10
CA LYS A 70 9.00 -14.50 -6.02
C LYS A 70 9.42 -13.03 -5.94
N GLY A 71 8.56 -12.15 -5.43
CA GLY A 71 8.78 -10.70 -5.45
C GLY A 71 8.75 -10.08 -6.84
N THR A 72 8.32 -10.82 -7.87
CA THR A 72 8.19 -10.30 -9.24
C THR A 72 6.97 -9.41 -9.35
N VAL A 73 7.12 -8.22 -9.93
CA VAL A 73 6.01 -7.29 -10.18
C VAL A 73 4.90 -7.99 -10.98
N SER A 74 3.71 -8.02 -10.42
CA SER A 74 2.51 -8.56 -11.07
C SER A 74 1.67 -7.45 -11.70
N MET A 75 1.50 -6.32 -11.00
CA MET A 75 0.82 -5.14 -11.53
C MET A 75 1.55 -3.85 -11.12
N PRO A 76 2.08 -3.07 -12.08
CA PRO A 76 2.77 -1.81 -11.80
C PRO A 76 1.78 -0.64 -11.68
N VAL A 77 0.83 -0.75 -10.75
CA VAL A 77 -0.25 0.22 -10.55
C VAL A 77 -0.20 0.82 -9.16
N PHE A 78 -0.66 2.07 -9.04
CA PHE A 78 -1.01 2.72 -7.78
C PHE A 78 -2.54 2.74 -7.64
N GLN A 79 -3.04 2.45 -6.45
CA GLN A 79 -4.47 2.54 -6.14
C GLN A 79 -4.72 3.72 -5.22
N SER A 80 -5.83 4.44 -5.40
CA SER A 80 -6.21 5.55 -4.52
C SER A 80 -6.28 5.16 -3.03
N LEU A 81 -6.62 3.90 -2.72
CA LEU A 81 -6.62 3.36 -1.36
C LEU A 81 -5.25 3.36 -0.70
N GLU A 82 -4.16 3.34 -1.47
CA GLU A 82 -2.78 3.33 -0.95
C GLU A 82 -2.35 4.70 -0.39
N ALA A 83 -3.17 5.74 -0.57
CA ALA A 83 -2.92 7.09 -0.05
C ALA A 83 -2.79 7.16 1.48
N TYR A 84 -3.24 6.15 2.22
CA TYR A 84 -3.03 6.04 3.67
C TYR A 84 -1.56 5.84 4.06
N TRP A 85 -0.74 5.29 3.16
CA TRP A 85 0.58 4.77 3.48
C TRP A 85 1.58 5.82 3.97
N PRO A 86 1.70 7.02 3.36
CA PRO A 86 2.51 8.11 3.91
C PRO A 86 2.13 8.49 5.35
N GLY A 87 0.83 8.44 5.68
CA GLY A 87 0.35 8.67 7.04
C GLY A 87 0.87 7.59 8.00
N LEU A 88 0.82 6.32 7.58
CA LEU A 88 1.35 5.21 8.36
C LEU A 88 2.87 5.30 8.56
N GLN A 89 3.62 5.66 7.51
CA GLN A 89 5.06 5.92 7.56
C GLN A 89 5.39 7.04 8.55
N SER A 90 4.57 8.10 8.57
CA SER A 90 4.74 9.21 9.50
C SER A 90 4.52 8.79 10.96
N LEU A 91 3.52 7.94 11.22
CA LEU A 91 3.22 7.43 12.57
C LEU A 91 4.37 6.62 13.19
N ILE A 92 5.17 5.94 12.36
CA ILE A 92 6.35 5.20 12.83
C ILE A 92 7.64 6.02 12.81
N GLY A 93 7.56 7.33 12.52
CA GLY A 93 8.70 8.24 12.46
C GLY A 93 9.51 8.18 11.17
N ASP A 94 9.04 7.50 10.13
CA ASP A 94 9.71 7.41 8.82
C ASP A 94 9.30 8.58 7.90
N ILE A 95 9.62 9.80 8.36
CA ILE A 95 9.18 11.06 7.75
C ILE A 95 9.73 11.26 6.34
N ASP A 96 11.00 10.93 6.11
CA ASP A 96 11.64 11.14 4.81
C ASP A 96 11.00 10.27 3.72
N ASN A 97 10.71 9.01 4.03
CA ASN A 97 10.02 8.14 3.06
C ASN A 97 8.55 8.55 2.90
N ALA A 98 7.88 8.93 3.98
CA ALA A 98 6.50 9.44 3.92
C ALA A 98 6.40 10.62 2.94
N MET A 99 7.31 11.59 3.04
CA MET A 99 7.32 12.77 2.18
C MET A 99 7.52 12.42 0.70
N ARG A 100 8.43 11.48 0.39
CA ARG A 100 8.68 11.06 -1.00
C ARG A 100 7.49 10.31 -1.60
N THR A 101 6.92 9.36 -0.85
CA THR A 101 5.71 8.65 -1.26
C THR A 101 4.55 9.63 -1.48
N PHE A 102 4.36 10.56 -0.55
CA PHE A 102 3.32 11.59 -0.66
C PHE A 102 3.51 12.47 -1.88
N LEU A 103 4.75 12.84 -2.21
CA LEU A 103 5.04 13.64 -3.41
C LEU A 103 4.61 12.91 -4.69
N ASN A 104 4.86 11.61 -4.80
CA ASN A 104 4.38 10.78 -5.93
C ASN A 104 2.85 10.76 -6.01
N TYR A 105 2.16 10.68 -4.88
CA TYR A 105 0.68 10.67 -4.89
C TYR A 105 0.13 12.05 -5.24
N TYR A 106 0.76 13.11 -4.74
CA TYR A 106 0.40 14.49 -5.02
C TYR A 106 0.59 14.87 -6.50
N THR A 107 1.61 14.33 -7.18
CA THR A 107 1.78 14.59 -8.63
C THR A 107 0.63 14.00 -9.44
N VAL A 108 0.16 12.79 -9.09
CA VAL A 108 -1.04 12.18 -9.69
C VAL A 108 -2.27 13.03 -9.41
N TRP A 109 -2.47 13.43 -8.15
CA TRP A 109 -3.58 14.31 -7.78
C TRP A 109 -3.59 15.60 -8.59
N LYS A 110 -2.43 16.26 -8.73
CA LYS A 110 -2.29 17.49 -9.51
C LYS A 110 -2.57 17.30 -11.00
N GLN A 111 -2.26 16.13 -11.54
CA GLN A 111 -2.51 15.79 -12.94
C GLN A 111 -4.00 15.59 -13.24
N PHE A 112 -4.75 14.93 -12.34
CA PHE A 112 -6.15 14.53 -12.59
C PHE A 112 -7.19 15.31 -11.78
N GLY A 113 -6.77 16.21 -10.88
CA GLY A 113 -7.67 16.93 -9.96
C GLY A 113 -8.21 16.06 -8.82
N GLY A 114 -7.61 14.89 -8.60
CA GLY A 114 -8.00 13.87 -7.65
C GLY A 114 -7.21 12.58 -7.88
N LEU A 115 -7.27 11.63 -6.95
CA LEU A 115 -6.61 10.33 -7.13
C LEU A 115 -7.52 9.38 -7.93
N PRO A 116 -7.13 8.90 -9.12
CA PRO A 116 -7.91 7.90 -9.83
C PRO A 116 -7.93 6.59 -9.03
N GLU A 117 -8.96 5.77 -9.23
CA GLU A 117 -9.05 4.48 -8.56
C GLU A 117 -7.83 3.59 -8.87
N PHE A 118 -7.36 3.61 -10.12
CA PHE A 118 -6.10 2.99 -10.53
C PHE A 118 -5.31 3.92 -11.46
N TYR A 119 -4.05 4.14 -11.11
CA TYR A 119 -3.05 4.81 -11.91
C TYR A 119 -2.01 3.80 -12.38
N ASN A 120 -1.77 3.76 -13.69
CA ASN A 120 -0.75 2.90 -14.27
C ASN A 120 0.58 3.64 -14.35
N ILE A 121 1.56 3.19 -13.56
CA ILE A 121 2.78 3.96 -13.29
C ILE A 121 3.68 4.07 -14.53
N PRO A 122 3.98 3.00 -15.29
CA PRO A 122 4.81 3.10 -16.50
C PRO A 122 4.19 3.97 -17.60
N GLN A 123 2.86 3.97 -17.71
CA GLN A 123 2.12 4.72 -18.73
C GLN A 123 1.87 6.17 -18.32
N GLY A 124 1.94 6.48 -17.02
CA GLY A 124 1.65 7.80 -16.48
C GLY A 124 0.18 8.21 -16.64
N TYR A 125 -0.74 7.25 -16.71
CA TYR A 125 -2.16 7.48 -17.01
C TYR A 125 -3.09 6.56 -16.22
N THR A 126 -4.39 6.88 -16.20
CA THR A 126 -5.40 6.06 -15.55
C THR A 126 -5.61 4.73 -16.27
N VAL A 127 -6.07 3.71 -15.53
CA VAL A 127 -6.49 2.43 -16.12
C VAL A 127 -7.90 2.57 -16.67
N ASP A 128 -8.13 2.06 -17.89
CA ASP A 128 -9.44 2.09 -18.57
C ASP A 128 -10.55 1.52 -17.66
N LYS A 129 -11.68 2.24 -17.56
CA LYS A 129 -12.84 1.97 -16.68
C LYS A 129 -12.57 2.10 -15.18
N ARG A 130 -11.40 2.61 -14.79
CA ARG A 130 -11.01 2.89 -13.39
C ARG A 130 -10.44 4.30 -13.21
N GLU A 131 -10.88 5.21 -14.06
CA GLU A 131 -10.43 6.61 -14.07
C GLU A 131 -11.15 7.46 -13.02
N GLY A 132 -12.34 7.02 -12.59
CA GLY A 132 -13.17 7.76 -11.65
C GLY A 132 -12.49 7.95 -10.30
N TYR A 133 -12.72 9.12 -9.69
CA TYR A 133 -12.42 9.37 -8.28
C TYR A 133 -13.71 9.22 -7.47
N PRO A 134 -13.89 8.15 -6.68
CA PRO A 134 -15.12 7.95 -5.90
C PRO A 134 -15.13 8.76 -4.59
N LEU A 135 -14.46 9.93 -4.55
CA LEU A 135 -14.36 10.82 -3.39
C LEU A 135 -13.82 10.11 -2.14
N ARG A 136 -12.79 9.26 -2.31
CA ARG A 136 -12.21 8.53 -1.19
C ARG A 136 -11.55 9.50 -0.21
N PRO A 137 -11.77 9.33 1.11
CA PRO A 137 -11.19 10.20 2.12
C PRO A 137 -9.75 9.80 2.44
N GLY A 138 -8.98 9.31 1.45
CA GLY A 138 -7.56 8.95 1.65
C GLY A 138 -6.65 10.14 1.92
N GLU A 139 -7.24 11.29 2.29
CA GLU A 139 -6.67 12.57 2.68
C GLU A 139 -7.02 12.87 4.14
#